data_AF-A0A956KHN9-F1
#
_entry.id   AF-A0A956KHN9-F1
#
_cell.length_a   1.000
_cell.length_b   1.000
_cell.length_c   1.000
_cell.angle_alpha   90.00
_cell.angle_beta   90.00
_cell.angle_gamma   90.00
#
_symmetry.space_group_name_H-M   'P 1'
#
loop_
_entity.id
_entity.type
_entity.pdbx_description
1 polymer ?
#
loop_
_entity_poly.entity_id
_entity_poly.type
_entity_poly.pdbx_seq_one_letter_code
_entity_poly.pdbx_strand_id
1 'polypeptide(L)'
;ALLAAEGYVALFPASFFSRGFFDYNDDVDNIPPGFDDEERLRARVYDAHAAVEYLCSLPAVCCEGLGLVGFSNGGSTTVLALHEAVETLDGLDALPPLAARPPLSLGVAYYPGCGLDGLLTLSDDLEDLADFYFPHAPLYIQHAEEDDLLEHCPTRALQAGAVAEEHGVKNPVDLLVYPGVDHGFDSNPANADEEAARDEARARALDLLRAALW
;
A
#
# COMPACT_ATOMS: atom_id res chain seq x y z
N ALA A 1 14.18 -8.05 10.42
CA ALA A 1 15.57 -7.80 10.84
C ALA A 1 16.13 -6.51 10.21
N LEU A 2 15.94 -6.28 8.90
CA LEU A 2 16.46 -5.11 8.18
C LEU A 2 16.04 -3.75 8.80
N LEU A 3 14.74 -3.47 8.90
CA LEU A 3 14.24 -2.19 9.45
C LEU A 3 14.71 -1.91 10.88
N ALA A 4 14.75 -2.93 11.73
CA ALA A 4 15.24 -2.79 13.10
C ALA A 4 16.75 -2.48 13.16
N ALA A 5 17.55 -3.02 12.22
CA ALA A 5 18.97 -2.71 12.11
C ALA A 5 19.21 -1.25 11.69
N GLU A 6 18.24 -0.64 11.01
CA GLU A 6 18.22 0.78 10.63
C GLU A 6 17.64 1.69 11.73
N GLY A 7 17.30 1.14 12.89
CA GLY A 7 16.79 1.90 14.04
C GLY A 7 15.27 2.12 14.05
N TYR A 8 14.53 1.56 13.10
CA TYR A 8 13.07 1.65 13.09
C TYR A 8 12.42 0.66 14.05
N VAL A 9 11.32 1.08 14.69
CA VAL A 9 10.35 0.17 15.29
C VAL A 9 9.42 -0.28 14.17
N ALA A 10 9.37 -1.58 13.90
CA ALA A 10 8.54 -2.15 12.84
C ALA A 10 7.50 -3.10 13.42
N LEU A 11 6.27 -3.02 12.92
CA LEU A 11 5.17 -3.92 13.25
C LEU A 11 4.65 -4.59 11.98
N PHE A 12 4.46 -5.91 12.04
CA PHE A 12 3.88 -6.71 10.97
C PHE A 12 2.56 -7.28 11.50
N PRO A 13 1.40 -6.65 11.22
CA PRO A 13 0.12 -7.17 11.65
C PRO A 13 -0.16 -8.52 10.97
N ALA A 14 -0.58 -9.52 11.75
CA ALA A 14 -0.92 -10.85 11.24
C ALA A 14 -2.31 -10.87 10.57
N SER A 15 -2.50 -10.00 9.57
CA SER A 15 -3.80 -9.65 9.00
C SER A 15 -4.51 -10.83 8.32
N PHE A 16 -3.78 -11.83 7.84
CA PHE A 16 -4.38 -13.03 7.24
C PHE A 16 -5.10 -13.94 8.24
N PHE A 17 -4.80 -13.81 9.54
CA PHE A 17 -5.33 -14.68 10.60
C PHE A 17 -6.05 -13.92 11.72
N SER A 18 -6.11 -12.59 11.64
CA SER A 18 -6.55 -11.70 12.74
C SER A 18 -8.00 -11.93 13.17
N ARG A 19 -8.81 -12.56 12.31
CA ARG A 19 -10.25 -12.79 12.48
C ARG A 19 -10.60 -14.22 12.92
N GLY A 20 -9.60 -15.03 13.29
CA GLY A 20 -9.80 -16.40 13.79
C GLY A 20 -9.88 -17.49 12.72
N PHE A 21 -9.66 -17.15 11.46
CA PHE A 21 -9.51 -18.06 10.33
C PHE A 21 -8.43 -17.50 9.37
N PHE A 22 -7.87 -18.37 8.51
CA PHE A 22 -6.95 -17.95 7.45
C PHE A 22 -7.75 -17.56 6.22
N ASP A 23 -7.66 -16.29 5.82
CA ASP A 23 -8.50 -15.76 4.73
C ASP A 23 -7.92 -15.93 3.31
N TYR A 24 -6.71 -16.48 3.19
CA TYR A 24 -6.05 -16.73 1.91
C TYR A 24 -5.85 -18.22 1.69
N ASN A 25 -6.95 -18.97 1.67
CA ASN A 25 -6.94 -20.43 1.57
C ASN A 25 -7.72 -20.92 0.35
N ASP A 26 -7.27 -22.04 -0.22
CA ASP A 26 -8.03 -22.79 -1.22
C ASP A 26 -9.25 -23.50 -0.59
N ASP A 27 -9.19 -23.75 0.73
CA ASP A 27 -10.29 -24.32 1.52
C ASP A 27 -11.24 -23.21 2.00
N VAL A 28 -12.13 -22.81 1.09
CA VAL A 28 -13.15 -21.78 1.28
C VAL A 28 -14.22 -22.16 2.32
N ASP A 29 -14.31 -23.43 2.73
CA ASP A 29 -15.32 -23.88 3.70
C ASP A 29 -15.13 -23.25 5.09
N ASN A 30 -13.90 -22.77 5.37
CA ASN A 30 -13.55 -22.09 6.63
C ASN A 30 -13.63 -20.56 6.55
N ILE A 31 -14.02 -20.01 5.39
CA ILE A 31 -14.14 -18.57 5.17
C ILE A 31 -15.63 -18.18 5.34
N PRO A 32 -15.97 -17.21 6.20
CA PRO A 32 -17.35 -16.76 6.34
C PRO A 32 -17.96 -16.32 5.00
N PRO A 33 -19.25 -16.63 4.74
CA PRO A 33 -19.93 -16.15 3.54
C PRO A 33 -19.86 -14.62 3.44
N GLY A 34 -19.49 -14.11 2.27
CA GLY A 34 -19.32 -12.67 2.02
C GLY A 34 -17.94 -12.12 2.34
N PHE A 35 -16.98 -12.94 2.78
CA PHE A 35 -15.58 -12.53 2.95
C PHE A 35 -14.78 -12.77 1.65
N ASP A 36 -15.20 -12.06 0.59
CA ASP A 36 -14.60 -12.06 -0.74
C ASP A 36 -13.31 -11.20 -0.81
N ASP A 37 -12.76 -11.01 -2.01
CA ASP A 37 -11.51 -10.29 -2.21
C ASP A 37 -11.59 -8.80 -1.82
N GLU A 38 -12.72 -8.15 -2.10
CA GLU A 38 -12.95 -6.78 -1.64
C GLU A 38 -12.99 -6.71 -0.11
N GLU A 39 -13.74 -7.60 0.55
CA GLU A 39 -13.83 -7.61 2.01
C GLU A 39 -12.49 -7.97 2.67
N ARG A 40 -11.70 -8.88 2.07
CA ARG A 40 -10.33 -9.18 2.50
C ARG A 40 -9.47 -7.93 2.48
N LEU A 41 -9.56 -7.12 1.43
CA LEU A 41 -8.77 -5.91 1.29
C LEU A 41 -9.26 -4.81 2.25
N ARG A 42 -10.57 -4.60 2.40
CA ARG A 42 -11.16 -3.70 3.41
C ARG A 42 -10.70 -4.04 4.82
N ALA A 43 -10.78 -5.32 5.19
CA ALA A 43 -10.34 -5.79 6.50
C ALA A 43 -8.85 -5.53 6.76
N ARG A 44 -8.00 -5.63 5.73
CA ARG A 44 -6.57 -5.29 5.83
C ARG A 44 -6.34 -3.80 6.04
N VAL A 45 -7.17 -2.93 5.48
CA VAL A 45 -7.09 -1.47 5.73
C VAL A 45 -7.41 -1.16 7.20
N TYR A 46 -8.43 -1.80 7.78
CA TYR A 46 -8.70 -1.69 9.23
C TYR A 46 -7.54 -2.20 10.08
N ASP A 47 -6.95 -3.35 9.73
CA ASP A 47 -5.80 -3.90 10.42
C ASP A 47 -4.58 -2.95 10.34
N ALA A 48 -4.35 -2.31 9.19
CA ALA A 48 -3.29 -1.33 9.01
C ALA A 48 -3.52 -0.08 9.87
N HIS A 49 -4.75 0.45 9.90
CA HIS A 49 -5.09 1.58 10.76
C HIS A 49 -4.88 1.25 12.25
N ALA A 50 -5.37 0.10 12.72
CA ALA A 50 -5.18 -0.34 14.10
C ALA A 50 -3.70 -0.57 14.45
N ALA A 51 -2.90 -1.07 13.50
CA ALA A 51 -1.46 -1.24 13.68
C ALA A 51 -0.73 0.11 13.83
N VAL A 52 -1.13 1.12 13.05
CA VAL A 52 -0.63 2.49 13.12
C VAL A 52 -0.96 3.14 14.48
N GLU A 53 -2.22 3.05 14.93
CA GLU A 53 -2.65 3.50 16.26
C GLU A 53 -1.84 2.84 17.38
N TYR A 54 -1.68 1.51 17.30
CA TYR A 54 -0.92 0.78 18.29
C TYR A 54 0.55 1.21 18.31
N LEU A 55 1.20 1.34 17.14
CA LEU A 55 2.58 1.85 17.06
C LEU A 55 2.70 3.22 17.70
N CYS A 56 1.78 4.15 17.41
CA CYS A 56 1.74 5.49 18.01
C CYS A 56 1.58 5.47 19.54
N SER A 57 0.96 4.43 20.10
CA SER A 57 0.83 4.28 21.56
C SER A 57 2.14 3.88 22.26
N LEU A 58 3.13 3.39 21.50
CA LEU A 58 4.39 2.92 22.07
C LEU A 58 5.33 4.09 22.39
N PRO A 59 5.89 4.18 23.62
CA PRO A 59 6.80 5.26 24.00
C PRO A 59 8.08 5.37 23.15
N ALA A 60 8.45 4.30 22.44
CA ALA A 60 9.63 4.24 21.59
C ALA A 60 9.37 4.70 20.15
N VAL A 61 8.15 5.11 19.81
CA VAL A 61 7.73 5.49 18.46
C VAL A 61 7.41 6.98 18.41
N CYS A 62 7.94 7.67 17.40
CA CYS A 62 7.53 9.03 17.08
C CYS A 62 6.25 8.97 16.24
N CYS A 63 5.11 9.35 16.83
CA CYS A 63 3.82 9.32 16.14
C CYS A 63 3.68 10.41 15.06
N GLU A 64 4.57 11.41 15.03
CA GLU A 64 4.53 12.50 14.05
C GLU A 64 5.08 12.09 12.67
N GLY A 65 5.73 10.93 12.57
CA GLY A 65 6.29 10.43 11.32
C GLY A 65 6.29 8.91 11.26
N LEU A 66 5.24 8.35 10.66
CA LEU A 66 5.10 6.92 10.41
C LEU A 66 5.16 6.63 8.91
N GLY A 67 5.72 5.47 8.55
CA GLY A 67 5.72 4.97 7.18
C GLY A 67 5.01 3.63 7.06
N LEU A 68 4.36 3.39 5.93
CA LEU A 68 3.84 2.08 5.56
C LEU A 68 4.72 1.42 4.51
N VAL A 69 5.01 0.14 4.69
CA VAL A 69 5.67 -0.70 3.67
C VAL A 69 4.86 -1.96 3.49
N GLY A 70 4.48 -2.26 2.26
CA GLY A 70 3.62 -3.39 1.95
C GLY A 70 4.03 -4.13 0.69
N PHE A 71 3.71 -5.42 0.63
CA PHE A 71 4.06 -6.34 -0.45
C PHE A 71 2.81 -7.08 -0.95
N SER A 72 2.62 -7.18 -2.27
CA SER A 72 1.42 -7.81 -2.87
C SER A 72 0.13 -7.24 -2.27
N ASN A 73 -0.68 -8.07 -1.61
CA ASN A 73 -1.85 -7.67 -0.82
C ASN A 73 -1.55 -6.56 0.20
N GLY A 74 -0.40 -6.62 0.88
CA GLY A 74 0.06 -5.55 1.76
C GLY A 74 0.42 -4.27 1.01
N GLY A 75 0.89 -4.39 -0.25
CA GLY A 75 1.11 -3.27 -1.16
C GLY A 75 -0.22 -2.61 -1.51
N SER A 76 -1.22 -3.40 -1.90
CA SER A 76 -2.60 -2.93 -2.12
C SER A 76 -3.17 -2.22 -0.89
N THR A 77 -2.96 -2.81 0.29
CA THR A 77 -3.36 -2.24 1.57
C THR A 77 -2.65 -0.91 1.85
N THR A 78 -1.35 -0.81 1.54
CA THR A 78 -0.58 0.43 1.67
C THR A 78 -1.14 1.53 0.80
N VAL A 79 -1.49 1.21 -0.45
CA VAL A 79 -2.13 2.16 -1.37
C VAL A 79 -3.45 2.66 -0.78
N LEU A 80 -4.36 1.75 -0.41
CA LEU A 80 -5.67 2.16 0.11
C LEU A 80 -5.58 2.92 1.43
N ALA A 81 -4.70 2.50 2.33
CA ALA A 81 -4.51 3.17 3.63
C ALA A 81 -4.02 4.62 3.47
N LEU A 82 -3.34 4.94 2.36
CA LEU A 82 -2.92 6.30 2.05
C LEU A 82 -3.99 7.13 1.32
N HIS A 83 -5.10 6.54 0.85
CA HIS A 83 -6.14 7.29 0.16
C HIS A 83 -6.75 8.35 1.10
N GLU A 84 -6.76 9.62 0.66
CA GLU A 84 -7.19 10.74 1.50
C GLU A 84 -8.66 10.67 1.92
N ALA A 85 -9.50 9.98 1.13
CA ALA A 85 -10.92 9.81 1.35
C ALA A 85 -11.29 8.33 1.54
N VAL A 86 -10.38 7.49 2.03
CA VAL A 86 -10.61 6.04 2.19
C VAL A 86 -11.90 5.69 2.96
N GLU A 87 -12.36 6.53 3.89
CA GLU A 87 -13.61 6.34 4.63
C GLU A 87 -14.89 6.55 3.81
N THR A 88 -14.78 7.14 2.61
CA THR A 88 -15.92 7.30 1.71
C THR A 88 -16.13 6.07 0.83
N LEU A 89 -15.16 5.14 0.81
CA LEU A 89 -15.27 3.87 0.13
C LEU A 89 -16.25 2.95 0.89
N ASP A 90 -17.05 2.21 0.13
CA ASP A 90 -18.02 1.26 0.71
C ASP A 90 -17.32 0.25 1.63
N GLY A 91 -17.89 0.03 2.82
CA GLY A 91 -17.35 -0.84 3.87
C GLY A 91 -16.19 -0.26 4.70
N LEU A 92 -15.72 0.96 4.43
CA LEU A 92 -14.64 1.64 5.17
C LEU A 92 -15.10 2.87 5.99
N ASP A 93 -16.42 3.08 6.10
CA ASP A 93 -17.06 4.23 6.76
C ASP A 93 -16.86 4.27 8.28
N ALA A 94 -16.46 3.16 8.90
CA ALA A 94 -16.13 3.11 10.32
C ALA A 94 -14.73 3.65 10.65
N LEU A 95 -13.89 3.92 9.65
CA LEU A 95 -12.61 4.59 9.88
C LEU A 95 -12.86 6.03 10.35
N PRO A 96 -12.10 6.53 11.36
CA PRO A 96 -12.21 7.93 11.75
C PRO A 96 -11.79 8.83 10.58
N PRO A 97 -12.26 10.08 10.49
CA PRO A 97 -11.82 11.01 9.44
C PRO A 97 -10.29 11.15 9.41
N LEU A 98 -9.70 11.41 8.24
CA LEU A 98 -8.24 11.51 8.09
C LEU A 98 -7.57 12.42 9.14
N ALA A 99 -8.17 13.57 9.46
CA ALA A 99 -7.63 14.52 10.44
C ALA A 99 -7.56 13.98 11.90
N ALA A 100 -8.23 12.88 12.20
CA ALA A 100 -8.22 12.21 13.49
C ALA A 100 -7.33 10.96 13.51
N ARG A 101 -6.69 10.62 12.39
CA ARG A 101 -5.75 9.50 12.29
C ARG A 101 -4.31 9.98 12.54
N PRO A 102 -3.42 9.12 13.06
CA PRO A 102 -1.99 9.37 13.07
C PRO A 102 -1.47 9.67 11.66
N PRO A 103 -0.60 10.68 11.51
CA PRO A 103 -0.07 11.05 10.21
C PRO A 103 0.86 9.96 9.68
N LEU A 104 0.68 9.61 8.40
CA LEU A 104 1.67 8.85 7.63
C LEU A 104 2.48 9.85 6.79
N SER A 105 3.80 9.70 6.83
CA SER A 105 4.73 10.54 6.07
C SER A 105 5.06 9.95 4.70
N LEU A 106 4.88 8.64 4.51
CA LEU A 106 5.08 7.97 3.22
C LEU A 106 4.44 6.57 3.18
N GLY A 107 4.27 6.06 1.96
CA GLY A 107 4.00 4.65 1.68
C GLY A 107 5.00 4.09 0.65
N VAL A 108 5.48 2.87 0.87
CA VAL A 108 6.22 2.07 -0.12
C VAL A 108 5.43 0.80 -0.41
N ALA A 109 4.94 0.65 -1.63
CA ALA A 109 4.18 -0.52 -2.07
C ALA A 109 4.99 -1.33 -3.08
N TYR A 110 5.23 -2.60 -2.78
CA TYR A 110 5.82 -3.56 -3.70
C TYR A 110 4.71 -4.33 -4.42
N TYR A 111 4.72 -4.25 -5.75
CA TYR A 111 3.83 -4.99 -6.67
C TYR A 111 2.38 -5.12 -6.18
N PRO A 112 1.69 -4.00 -5.85
CA PRO A 112 0.30 -4.04 -5.42
C PRO A 112 -0.61 -4.56 -6.54
N GLY A 113 -1.72 -5.18 -6.17
CA GLY A 113 -2.83 -5.36 -7.13
C GLY A 113 -3.32 -3.99 -7.59
N CYS A 114 -3.08 -3.62 -8.85
CA CYS A 114 -3.28 -2.23 -9.26
C CYS A 114 -4.75 -1.84 -9.46
N GLY A 115 -5.64 -2.84 -9.66
CA GLY A 115 -7.09 -2.69 -9.68
C GLY A 115 -7.75 -2.59 -8.30
N LEU A 116 -7.01 -2.92 -7.23
CA LEU A 116 -7.49 -2.95 -5.84
C LEU A 116 -8.87 -3.61 -5.68
N ASP A 117 -9.07 -4.73 -6.38
CA ASP A 117 -10.31 -5.51 -6.41
C ASP A 117 -11.56 -4.70 -6.78
N GLY A 118 -11.40 -3.60 -7.53
CA GLY A 118 -12.51 -2.74 -7.94
C GLY A 118 -12.94 -1.73 -6.87
N LEU A 119 -12.24 -1.65 -5.73
CA LEU A 119 -12.53 -0.68 -4.68
C LEU A 119 -12.30 0.77 -5.10
N LEU A 120 -11.48 1.01 -6.13
CA LEU A 120 -11.20 2.35 -6.66
C LEU A 120 -11.65 2.48 -8.11
N THR A 121 -12.13 3.67 -8.45
CA THR A 121 -12.44 4.04 -9.83
C THR A 121 -11.16 4.20 -10.65
N LEU A 122 -11.01 3.37 -11.68
CA LEU A 122 -9.94 3.46 -12.66
C LEU A 122 -10.52 3.85 -14.01
N SER A 123 -10.04 4.97 -14.56
CA SER A 123 -10.48 5.52 -15.82
C SER A 123 -9.36 6.34 -16.46
N ASP A 124 -9.20 6.18 -17.77
CA ASP A 124 -8.36 7.08 -18.58
C ASP A 124 -9.10 8.36 -19.00
N ASP A 125 -10.41 8.42 -18.75
CA ASP A 125 -11.24 9.61 -18.92
C ASP A 125 -11.15 10.49 -17.66
N LEU A 126 -10.40 11.59 -17.76
CA LEU A 126 -10.01 12.44 -16.64
C LEU A 126 -11.02 13.56 -16.32
N GLU A 127 -12.28 13.40 -16.71
CA GLU A 127 -13.33 14.40 -16.44
C GLU A 127 -13.82 14.39 -14.97
N ASP A 128 -13.87 13.22 -14.33
CA ASP A 128 -14.43 13.03 -12.98
C ASP A 128 -13.34 12.86 -11.90
N LEU A 129 -12.46 13.88 -11.77
CA LEU A 129 -11.31 13.85 -10.86
C LEU A 129 -11.65 13.62 -9.38
N ALA A 130 -12.86 13.97 -8.95
CA ALA A 130 -13.30 13.84 -7.55
C ALA A 130 -13.38 12.38 -7.06
N ASP A 131 -13.59 11.43 -7.99
CA ASP A 131 -13.74 10.01 -7.68
C ASP A 131 -12.40 9.25 -7.79
N PHE A 132 -11.31 9.95 -8.12
CA PHE A 132 -10.01 9.33 -8.33
C PHE A 132 -9.21 9.20 -7.05
N TYR A 133 -8.36 8.17 -7.06
CA TYR A 133 -7.38 7.96 -6.02
C TYR A 133 -6.44 9.16 -5.89
N PHE A 134 -6.37 9.71 -4.68
CA PHE A 134 -5.33 10.63 -4.28
C PHE A 134 -4.79 10.26 -2.90
N PRO A 135 -3.47 10.11 -2.73
CA PRO A 135 -2.90 9.81 -1.43
C PRO A 135 -2.64 11.08 -0.61
N HIS A 136 -2.86 11.00 0.70
CA HIS A 136 -2.56 12.10 1.62
C HIS A 136 -1.06 12.22 2.00
N ALA A 137 -0.20 11.34 1.45
CA ALA A 137 1.24 11.30 1.65
C ALA A 137 1.94 10.76 0.39
N PRO A 138 3.25 11.01 0.19
CA PRO A 138 4.01 10.42 -0.90
C PRO A 138 3.89 8.88 -0.94
N LEU A 139 3.56 8.34 -2.11
CA LEU A 139 3.45 6.91 -2.37
C LEU A 139 4.46 6.49 -3.43
N TYR A 140 5.33 5.55 -3.08
CA TYR A 140 6.31 4.96 -3.98
C TYR A 140 5.92 3.52 -4.28
N ILE A 141 5.66 3.22 -5.55
CA ILE A 141 5.27 1.91 -6.04
C ILE A 141 6.46 1.31 -6.78
N GLN A 142 6.85 0.10 -6.38
CA GLN A 142 7.93 -0.68 -6.94
C GLN A 142 7.34 -1.95 -7.54
N HIS A 143 7.24 -2.03 -8.87
CA HIS A 143 6.50 -3.07 -9.57
C HIS A 143 7.39 -3.91 -10.48
N ALA A 144 7.00 -5.16 -10.69
CA ALA A 144 7.56 -6.05 -11.70
C ALA A 144 6.94 -5.79 -13.08
N GLU A 145 7.74 -5.83 -14.14
CA GLU A 145 7.28 -5.71 -15.55
C GLU A 145 6.46 -6.91 -16.01
N GLU A 146 6.85 -8.12 -15.60
CA GLU A 146 6.21 -9.39 -16.02
C GLU A 146 5.05 -9.79 -15.08
N ASP A 147 4.68 -8.91 -14.15
CA ASP A 147 3.58 -9.14 -13.22
C ASP A 147 2.25 -8.74 -13.85
N ASP A 148 1.35 -9.70 -14.03
CA ASP A 148 0.00 -9.50 -14.58
C ASP A 148 -0.81 -8.44 -13.80
N LEU A 149 -0.48 -8.19 -12.53
CA LEU A 149 -1.15 -7.16 -11.73
C LEU A 149 -0.79 -5.73 -12.15
N LEU A 150 0.24 -5.53 -12.99
CA LEU A 150 0.74 -4.22 -13.42
C LEU A 150 -0.27 -3.42 -14.26
N GLU A 151 -1.17 -4.08 -15.00
CA GLU A 151 -2.02 -3.50 -16.07
C GLU A 151 -2.65 -2.15 -15.70
N HIS A 152 -3.08 -1.98 -14.45
CA HIS A 152 -3.78 -0.77 -13.98
C HIS A 152 -2.93 0.24 -13.21
N CYS A 153 -1.67 -0.07 -12.93
CA CYS A 153 -0.80 0.81 -12.15
C CYS A 153 -0.49 2.13 -12.88
N PRO A 154 -0.17 2.12 -14.19
CA PRO A 154 0.03 3.35 -14.94
C PRO A 154 -1.19 4.28 -14.94
N THR A 155 -2.40 3.76 -15.12
CA THR A 155 -3.65 4.55 -15.09
C THR A 155 -3.85 5.22 -13.73
N ARG A 156 -3.63 4.51 -12.62
CA ARG A 156 -3.71 5.12 -11.28
C ARG A 156 -2.68 6.24 -11.08
N ALA A 157 -1.45 6.05 -11.53
CA ALA A 157 -0.41 7.09 -11.43
C ALA A 157 -0.76 8.32 -12.29
N LEU A 158 -1.38 8.11 -13.46
CA LEU A 158 -1.93 9.16 -14.32
C LEU A 158 -3.06 9.93 -13.63
N GLN A 159 -4.05 9.23 -13.08
CA GLN A 159 -5.19 9.83 -12.38
C GLN A 159 -4.74 10.65 -11.16
N ALA A 160 -3.85 10.11 -10.33
CA ALA A 160 -3.27 10.86 -9.21
C ALA A 160 -2.49 12.10 -9.68
N GLY A 161 -1.86 12.04 -10.85
CA GLY A 161 -1.22 13.18 -11.49
C GLY A 161 -2.20 14.26 -11.91
N ALA A 162 -3.35 13.89 -12.47
CA ALA A 162 -4.40 14.82 -12.86
C ALA A 162 -5.03 15.52 -11.63
N VAL A 163 -5.29 14.76 -10.55
CA VAL A 163 -5.76 15.34 -9.28
C VAL A 163 -4.71 16.28 -8.69
N ALA A 164 -3.41 15.92 -8.74
CA ALA A 164 -2.33 16.79 -8.26
C ALA A 164 -2.26 18.12 -9.05
N GLU A 165 -2.44 18.07 -10.37
CA GLU A 165 -2.44 19.25 -11.23
C GLU A 165 -3.59 20.21 -10.86
N GLU A 166 -4.81 19.67 -10.68
CA GLU A 166 -5.98 20.43 -10.23
C GLU A 166 -5.75 21.08 -8.84
N HIS A 167 -5.11 20.35 -7.93
CA HIS A 167 -4.76 20.85 -6.60
C HIS A 167 -3.57 21.82 -6.58
N GLY A 168 -2.85 21.98 -7.70
CA GLY A 168 -1.65 22.81 -7.79
C GLY A 168 -0.46 22.28 -6.98
N VAL A 169 -0.38 20.96 -6.81
CA VAL A 169 0.68 20.26 -6.06
C VAL A 169 1.47 19.31 -6.97
N LYS A 170 2.59 18.78 -6.47
CA LYS A 170 3.34 17.74 -7.17
C LYS A 170 2.58 16.40 -7.09
N ASN A 171 2.59 15.61 -8.17
CA ASN A 171 2.07 14.24 -8.13
C ASN A 171 2.74 13.45 -6.98
N PRO A 172 1.95 12.99 -5.98
CA PRO A 172 2.48 12.26 -4.84
C PRO A 172 2.78 10.78 -5.14
N VAL A 173 2.40 10.27 -6.32
CA VAL A 173 2.61 8.88 -6.73
C VAL A 173 3.84 8.76 -7.64
N ASP A 174 4.78 7.91 -7.27
CA ASP A 174 5.97 7.53 -8.04
C ASP A 174 5.87 6.02 -8.37
N LEU A 175 5.84 5.65 -9.65
CA LEU A 175 5.82 4.26 -10.11
C LEU A 175 7.15 3.92 -10.77
N LEU A 176 7.86 2.96 -10.20
CA LEU A 176 9.07 2.36 -10.76
C LEU A 176 8.77 0.91 -11.16
N VAL A 177 8.98 0.59 -12.44
CA VAL A 177 8.81 -0.76 -12.98
C VAL A 177 10.19 -1.36 -13.25
N TYR A 178 10.45 -2.52 -12.66
CA TYR A 178 11.68 -3.29 -12.82
C TYR A 178 11.52 -4.22 -14.02
N PRO A 179 12.43 -4.17 -15.01
CA PRO A 179 12.29 -4.94 -16.25
C PRO A 179 12.63 -6.41 -16.05
N GLY A 180 11.88 -7.30 -16.73
CA GLY A 180 12.17 -8.74 -16.79
C GLY A 180 12.12 -9.49 -15.45
N VAL A 181 11.36 -9.00 -14.48
CA VAL A 181 11.18 -9.64 -13.16
C VAL A 181 9.72 -9.93 -12.88
N ASP A 182 9.45 -11.00 -12.12
CA ASP A 182 8.11 -11.49 -11.80
C ASP A 182 7.56 -10.95 -10.47
N HIS A 183 6.29 -11.25 -10.20
CA HIS A 183 5.65 -11.00 -8.91
C HIS A 183 6.45 -11.61 -7.75
N GLY A 184 6.66 -10.86 -6.67
CA GLY A 184 7.39 -11.36 -5.50
C GLY A 184 8.92 -11.37 -5.64
N PHE A 185 9.47 -10.65 -6.63
CA PHE A 185 10.92 -10.54 -6.89
C PHE A 185 11.74 -10.17 -5.64
N ASP A 186 11.16 -9.47 -4.67
CA ASP A 186 11.85 -9.04 -3.46
C ASP A 186 12.16 -10.19 -2.48
N SER A 187 11.43 -11.31 -2.55
CA SER A 187 11.43 -12.35 -1.51
C SER A 187 12.25 -13.58 -1.88
N ASN A 188 12.07 -14.09 -3.10
CA ASN A 188 12.72 -15.31 -3.59
C ASN A 188 13.11 -15.18 -5.07
N PRO A 189 14.18 -14.41 -5.37
CA PRO A 189 14.58 -14.18 -6.74
C PRO A 189 15.00 -15.48 -7.42
N ALA A 190 14.41 -15.75 -8.58
CA ALA A 190 14.65 -16.93 -9.42
C ALA A 190 15.88 -16.78 -10.31
N ASN A 191 16.32 -15.54 -10.57
CA ASN A 191 17.43 -15.23 -11.46
C ASN A 191 18.23 -13.99 -11.00
N ALA A 192 19.30 -13.66 -11.72
CA ALA A 192 20.20 -12.55 -11.38
C ALA A 192 19.55 -11.16 -11.56
N ASP A 193 18.63 -11.04 -12.51
CA ASP A 193 17.91 -9.78 -12.76
C ASP A 193 16.93 -9.51 -11.60
N GLU A 194 16.24 -10.54 -11.10
CA GLU A 194 15.40 -10.44 -9.89
C GLU A 194 16.20 -10.16 -8.63
N GLU A 195 17.40 -10.73 -8.50
CA GLU A 195 18.30 -10.41 -7.38
C GLU A 195 18.73 -8.93 -7.43
N ALA A 196 19.08 -8.43 -8.61
CA ALA A 196 19.42 -7.01 -8.79
C ALA A 196 18.22 -6.10 -8.48
N ALA A 197 17.04 -6.42 -9.01
CA ALA A 197 15.81 -5.67 -8.76
C ALA A 197 15.44 -5.67 -7.28
N ARG A 198 15.52 -6.82 -6.59
CA ARG A 198 15.31 -6.93 -5.15
C ARG A 198 16.23 -6.00 -4.37
N ASP A 199 17.52 -6.07 -4.67
CA ASP A 199 18.54 -5.33 -3.91
C ASP A 199 18.41 -3.82 -4.15
N GLU A 200 18.14 -3.40 -5.39
CA GLU A 200 17.83 -2.01 -5.73
C GLU A 200 16.55 -1.54 -5.03
N ALA A 201 15.47 -2.32 -5.11
CA ALA A 201 14.19 -1.93 -4.54
C ALA A 201 14.24 -1.83 -3.01
N ARG A 202 15.00 -2.71 -2.35
CA ARG A 202 15.24 -2.65 -0.91
C ARG A 202 16.08 -1.43 -0.53
N ALA A 203 17.14 -1.15 -1.29
CA ALA A 203 17.97 0.04 -1.05
C ALA A 203 17.15 1.33 -1.20
N ARG A 204 16.36 1.43 -2.27
CA ARG A 204 15.45 2.56 -2.52
C ARG A 204 14.45 2.73 -1.39
N ALA A 205 13.78 1.66 -0.95
CA ALA A 205 12.83 1.76 0.16
C ALA A 205 13.47 2.26 1.46
N LEU A 206 14.68 1.80 1.78
CA LEU A 206 15.42 2.29 2.95
C LEU A 206 15.78 3.77 2.83
N ASP A 207 16.23 4.22 1.66
CA ASP A 207 16.57 5.62 1.43
C ASP A 207 15.34 6.53 1.52
N LEU A 208 14.19 6.08 1.01
CA LEU A 208 12.90 6.78 1.13
C LEU A 208 12.46 6.90 2.60
N LEU A 209 12.53 5.80 3.36
CA LEU A 209 12.21 5.79 4.78
C LEU A 209 13.14 6.74 5.55
N ARG A 210 14.45 6.72 5.25
CA ARG A 210 15.44 7.60 5.88
C ARG A 210 15.14 9.07 5.60
N ALA A 211 14.77 9.40 4.36
CA ALA A 211 14.52 10.78 3.95
C ALA A 211 13.26 11.40 4.58
N ALA A 212 12.30 10.58 4.99
CA ALA A 212 10.99 11.06 5.42
C ALA A 212 10.70 10.88 6.91
N LEU A 213 11.42 9.98 7.60
CA LEU A 213 11.17 9.66 9.02
C LEU A 213 12.27 10.18 9.97
N TRP A 214 13.24 10.95 9.46
CA TRP A 214 14.38 11.50 10.22
C TRP A 214 14.59 12.99 9.96
#